data_AF-A0A849DFC6-F1
#
_entry.id   AF-A0A849DFC6-F1
#
_cell.length_a   1.000
_cell.length_b   1.000
_cell.length_c   1.000
_cell.angle_alpha   90.00
_cell.angle_beta   90.00
_cell.angle_gamma   90.00
#
_symmetry.space_group_name_H-M   'P 1'
#
loop_
_entity.id
_entity.type
_entity.pdbx_description
1 polymer ?
#
loop_
_entity_poly.entity_id
_entity_poly.type
_entity_poly.pdbx_seq_one_letter_code
_entity_poly.pdbx_strand_id
1 'polypeptide(L)' 'MKIIIVENELYLAQSIASKLNENGYETEIYSS' A
#
# COMPACT_ATOMS: atom_id res chain seq x y z
N MET A 1 11.58 3.48 5.96
CA MET A 1 11.04 2.21 6.49
C MET A 1 10.02 1.71 5.49
N LYS A 2 10.14 0.45 5.05
CA LYS A 2 9.32 -0.10 3.98
C LYS A 2 8.09 -0.81 4.56
N ILE A 3 6.90 -0.46 4.06
CA ILE A 3 5.61 -1.00 4.49
C ILE A 3 5.09 -1.97 3.43
N ILE A 4 4.66 -3.16 3.85
CA ILE A 4 4.08 -4.16 2.97
C ILE A 4 2.56 -4.19 3.17
N ILE A 5 1.81 -4.08 2.09
CA ILE A 5 0.36 -4.15 2.07
C ILE A 5 -0.03 -5.50 1.46
N VAL A 6 -0.60 -6.38 2.28
CA VAL A 6 -1.16 -7.67 1.85
C VAL A 6 -2.66 -7.55 1.87
N GLU A 7 -3.26 -7.39 0.69
CA GLU A 7 -4.69 -7.14 0.56
C GLU A 7 -5.22 -7.75 -0.76
N ASN A 8 -6.42 -8.32 -0.71
CA ASN A 8 -7.04 -9.00 -1.85
C ASN A 8 -7.77 -8.00 -2.76
N GLU A 9 -8.26 -6.89 -2.21
CA GLU A 9 -8.91 -5.85 -2.98
C GLU A 9 -7.91 -4.79 -3.48
N LEU A 10 -7.67 -4.78 -4.80
CA LEU A 10 -6.67 -3.91 -5.43
C LEU A 10 -6.90 -2.41 -5.14
N TYR A 11 -8.14 -1.94 -5.24
CA TYR A 11 -8.45 -0.52 -5.04
C TYR A 11 -8.25 -0.07 -3.59
N LEU A 12 -8.58 -0.95 -2.63
CA LEU A 12 -8.30 -0.71 -1.23
C LEU A 12 -6.80 -0.65 -0.97
N ALA A 13 -6.04 -1.60 -1.51
CA ALA A 13 -4.58 -1.64 -1.37
C ALA A 13 -3.92 -0.37 -1.95
N GLN A 14 -4.38 0.09 -3.12
CA GLN A 14 -3.91 1.32 -3.75
C GLN A 14 -4.30 2.57 -2.97
N SER A 15 -5.50 2.63 -2.40
CA SER A 15 -5.97 3.75 -1.58
C SER A 15 -5.09 3.92 -0.32
N ILE A 16 -4.79 2.82 0.36
CA ILE A 16 -3.89 2.81 1.52
C ILE A 16 -2.46 3.22 1.10
N ALA A 17 -1.94 2.64 0.01
CA ALA A 17 -0.62 2.96 -0.51
C ALA A 17 -0.47 4.45 -0.86
N SER A 18 -1.48 5.05 -1.52
CA SER A 18 -1.47 6.48 -1.85
C SER A 18 -1.36 7.34 -0.60
N LYS A 19 -2.16 7.03 0.44
CA LYS A 19 -2.13 7.80 1.69
C LYS A 19 -0.79 7.67 2.41
N LEU A 20 -0.19 6.49 2.40
CA LEU A 20 1.13 6.25 3.01
C LEU A 20 2.24 6.95 2.22
N ASN A 21 2.19 6.91 0.89
CA ASN A 21 3.15 7.57 0.02
C ASN A 21 3.09 9.11 0.19
N GLU A 22 1.90 9.70 0.36
CA GLU A 22 1.73 11.13 0.71
C GLU A 22 2.45 11.52 2.02
N ASN A 23 2.61 10.57 2.95
CA ASN A 23 3.30 10.78 4.22
C ASN A 23 4.79 10.37 4.16
N GLY A 24 5.32 10.09 2.97
CA GLY A 24 6.73 9.75 2.75
C GLY A 24 7.10 8.31 3.13
N TYR A 25 6.12 7.43 3.31
CA TYR A 25 6.37 6.01 3.50
C TYR A 25 6.53 5.32 2.15
N GLU A 26 7.48 4.39 2.06
CA GLU A 26 7.61 3.50 0.92
C GLU A 26 6.68 2.30 1.10
N THR A 27 5.87 1.99 0.09
CA THR A 27 4.89 0.90 0.13
C THR A 27 5.11 -0.10 -1.00
N GLU A 28 4.86 -1.38 -0.71
CA GLU A 28 4.80 -2.46 -1.70
C GLU A 28 3.51 -3.25 -1.50
N ILE A 29 2.76 -3.47 -2.58
CA ILE A 29 1.48 -4.20 -2.55
C ILE A 29 1.72 -5.63 -3.03
N TYR A 30 1.30 -6.59 -2.22
CA TYR A 30 1.15 -7.99 -2.62
C TYR A 30 -0.32 -8.35 -2.63
N SER A 31 -0.80 -8.84 -3.77
CA SER A 31 -2.09 -9.50 -3.91
C SER A 31 -1.87 -10.95 -4.33
N SER A 32 -2.81 -11.84 -3.96
CA SER A 32 -2.86 -13.22 -4.48
C SER A 32 -3.48 -13.28 -5.87
#